data_AF-A0AB39TYR5-F1
#
_entry.id   AF-A0AB39TYR5-F1
#
_cell.length_a   1.000
_cell.length_b   1.000
_cell.length_c   1.000
_cell.angle_alpha   90.00
_cell.angle_beta   90.00
_cell.angle_gamma   90.00
#
_symmetry.space_group_name_H-M   'P 1'
#
loop_
_entity.id
_entity.type
_entity.pdbx_description
1 polymer ?
#
loop_
_entity_poly.entity_id
_entity_poly.type
_entity_poly.pdbx_seq_one_letter_code
_entity_poly.pdbx_strand_id
1 'polypeptide(L)'
;MPAQFRGYIEAAARRCTEPEITPALLAAMLKVESNFDPNLRSPQTDEYGIARWTPAVFNAWAVDGDGDGIKDYMSPGDAITTMGVYTCWQAQRFKQNGLHSNFPALIAAGYRTSDKAVLQAAGPPPGTEQHVAEVLHYLKEYGVS
;
A
#
# COMPACT_ATOMS: atom_id res chain seq x y z
N MET A 1 15.36 -0.61 0.49
CA MET A 1 14.53 -0.33 -0.70
C MET A 1 15.39 0.19 -1.87
N PRO A 2 15.07 -0.11 -3.14
CA PRO A 2 15.80 0.38 -4.31
C PRO A 2 15.78 1.91 -4.45
N ALA A 3 16.91 2.52 -4.81
CA ALA A 3 17.05 3.98 -4.86
C ALA A 3 16.12 4.65 -5.89
N GLN A 4 15.85 3.98 -7.01
CA GLN A 4 15.03 4.52 -8.09
C GLN A 4 13.56 4.77 -7.71
N PHE A 5 13.05 4.08 -6.68
CA PHE A 5 11.66 4.24 -6.21
C PHE A 5 11.55 5.15 -5.00
N ARG A 6 12.67 5.50 -4.35
CA ARG A 6 12.68 6.28 -3.10
C ARG A 6 11.93 7.59 -3.23
N GLY A 7 12.17 8.34 -4.31
CA GLY A 7 11.52 9.63 -4.55
C GLY A 7 9.99 9.52 -4.60
N TYR A 8 9.47 8.51 -5.30
CA TYR A 8 8.03 8.25 -5.38
C TYR A 8 7.45 7.82 -4.02
N ILE A 9 8.15 6.94 -3.29
CA ILE A 9 7.70 6.46 -1.97
C ILE A 9 7.61 7.61 -0.97
N GLU A 10 8.64 8.46 -0.92
CA GLU A 10 8.65 9.62 -0.02
C GLU A 10 7.59 10.66 -0.41
N ALA A 11 7.42 10.92 -1.71
CA ALA A 11 6.40 11.84 -2.20
C ALA A 11 4.98 11.31 -1.90
N ALA A 12 4.75 10.01 -2.06
CA ALA A 12 3.49 9.36 -1.74
C ALA A 12 3.15 9.48 -0.24
N ALA A 13 4.13 9.24 0.65
CA ALA A 13 3.93 9.39 2.08
C ALA A 13 3.65 10.84 2.49
N ARG A 14 4.40 11.81 1.95
CA ARG A 14 4.21 13.26 2.25
C ARG A 14 2.85 13.80 1.84
N ARG A 15 2.14 13.15 0.91
CA ARG A 15 0.78 13.53 0.52
C ARG A 15 -0.27 13.19 1.57
N CYS A 16 0.02 12.24 2.46
CA CYS A 16 -0.90 11.81 3.49
C CYS A 16 -0.73 12.64 4.77
N THR A 17 -1.85 13.00 5.40
CA THR A 17 -1.86 13.68 6.70
C THR A 17 -1.78 12.71 7.89
N GLU A 18 -1.97 11.42 7.64
CA GLU A 18 -1.96 10.39 8.68
C GLU A 18 -0.51 9.96 9.02
N PRO A 19 -0.04 10.17 10.26
CA PRO A 19 1.35 9.92 10.64
C PRO A 19 1.79 8.46 10.55
N GLU A 20 0.84 7.52 10.54
CA GLU A 20 1.10 6.09 10.33
C GLU A 20 1.50 5.74 8.89
N ILE A 21 1.17 6.58 7.90
CA ILE A 21 1.53 6.35 6.50
C ILE A 21 2.91 6.93 6.25
N THR A 22 3.92 6.12 6.60
CA THR A 22 5.33 6.50 6.50
C THR A 22 5.97 5.97 5.23
N PRO A 23 7.08 6.59 4.75
CA PRO A 23 7.87 6.01 3.66
C PRO A 23 8.32 4.56 3.94
N ALA A 24 8.64 4.25 5.20
CA ALA A 24 9.05 2.91 5.62
C ALA A 24 7.91 1.89 5.48
N LEU A 25 6.67 2.24 5.86
CA LEU A 25 5.51 1.38 5.68
C LEU A 25 5.22 1.11 4.20
N LEU A 26 5.18 2.16 3.37
CA LEU A 26 4.95 2.01 1.93
C LEU A 26 6.05 1.15 1.29
N ALA A 27 7.31 1.33 1.65
CA ALA A 27 8.40 0.49 1.17
C ALA A 27 8.28 -0.97 1.64
N ALA A 28 7.85 -1.20 2.88
CA ALA A 28 7.61 -2.55 3.40
C ALA A 28 6.48 -3.26 2.65
N MET A 29 5.38 -2.55 2.36
CA MET A 29 4.30 -3.06 1.54
C MET A 29 4.82 -3.44 0.14
N LEU A 30 5.46 -2.52 -0.59
CA LEU A 30 6.01 -2.79 -1.94
C LEU A 30 7.00 -3.98 -1.97
N LYS A 31 7.76 -4.17 -0.88
CA LYS A 31 8.65 -5.32 -0.72
C LYS A 31 7.88 -6.64 -0.64
N VAL A 32 6.77 -6.68 0.10
CA VAL A 32 5.94 -7.89 0.23
C VAL A 32 5.07 -8.11 -1.00
N GLU A 33 4.53 -7.05 -1.57
CA GLU A 33 3.61 -7.13 -2.71
C GLU A 33 4.31 -7.67 -3.97
N SER A 34 5.47 -7.13 -4.33
CA SER A 34 6.14 -7.52 -5.57
C SER A 34 7.66 -7.67 -5.45
N ASN A 35 8.22 -7.53 -4.26
CA ASN A 35 9.67 -7.37 -4.10
C ASN A 35 10.24 -6.22 -4.95
N PHE A 36 9.47 -5.13 -5.09
CA PHE A 36 9.76 -3.99 -5.96
C PHE A 36 9.87 -4.33 -7.46
N ASP A 37 9.29 -5.43 -7.94
CA ASP A 37 9.22 -5.75 -9.36
C ASP A 37 8.09 -4.95 -10.05
N PRO A 38 8.40 -3.98 -10.93
CA PRO A 38 7.38 -3.21 -11.64
C PRO A 38 6.76 -3.98 -12.81
N ASN A 39 7.35 -5.10 -13.22
CA ASN A 39 6.90 -5.90 -14.36
C ASN A 39 6.12 -7.14 -13.93
N LEU A 40 5.90 -7.33 -12.62
CA LEU A 40 5.19 -8.50 -12.12
C LEU A 40 3.76 -8.53 -12.64
N ARG A 41 3.33 -9.68 -13.17
CA ARG A 41 1.97 -9.90 -13.69
C ARG A 41 1.43 -11.21 -13.18
N SER A 42 0.21 -11.19 -12.67
CA SER A 42 -0.55 -12.39 -12.32
C SER A 42 -1.93 -12.33 -12.95
N PRO A 43 -2.07 -12.65 -14.25
CA PRO A 43 -3.35 -12.59 -14.95
C PRO A 43 -4.44 -13.48 -14.32
N GLN A 44 -4.07 -14.51 -13.57
CA GLN A 44 -5.00 -15.42 -12.90
C GLN A 44 -5.71 -14.76 -11.70
N THR A 45 -5.09 -13.76 -11.08
CA THR A 45 -5.64 -12.99 -9.95
C THR A 45 -5.94 -11.53 -10.33
N ASP A 46 -5.68 -11.16 -11.57
CA ASP A 46 -5.82 -9.81 -12.12
C ASP A 46 -4.98 -8.76 -11.36
N GLU A 47 -3.78 -9.13 -10.90
CA GLU A 47 -2.89 -8.26 -10.12
C GLU A 47 -1.59 -7.96 -10.87
N TYR A 48 -1.16 -6.69 -10.85
CA TYR A 48 -0.04 -6.23 -11.67
C TYR A 48 0.84 -5.17 -11.00
N GLY A 49 2.07 -5.09 -11.51
CA GLY A 49 2.99 -4.02 -11.23
C GLY A 49 3.56 -4.06 -9.81
N ILE A 50 4.27 -2.99 -9.48
CA ILE A 50 5.04 -2.88 -8.24
C ILE A 50 4.17 -2.91 -6.96
N ALA A 51 2.90 -2.55 -7.11
CA ALA A 51 1.94 -2.43 -6.01
C ALA A 51 0.82 -3.48 -6.09
N ARG A 52 0.92 -4.48 -6.99
CA ARG A 52 -0.05 -5.58 -7.15
C ARG A 52 -1.49 -5.11 -7.35
N TRP A 53 -1.67 -3.99 -8.05
CA TRP A 53 -2.99 -3.44 -8.30
C TRP A 53 -3.83 -4.37 -9.16
N THR A 54 -5.11 -4.46 -8.82
CA THR A 54 -6.12 -4.79 -9.84
C THR A 54 -6.46 -3.54 -10.64
N PRO A 55 -6.69 -3.64 -11.97
CA PRO A 55 -7.07 -2.49 -12.79
C PRO A 55 -8.31 -1.76 -12.25
N ALA A 56 -9.30 -2.50 -11.76
CA ALA A 56 -10.51 -1.93 -11.20
C ALA A 56 -10.27 -1.07 -9.96
N VAL A 57 -9.45 -1.56 -9.01
CA VAL A 57 -9.14 -0.81 -7.79
C VAL A 57 -8.24 0.38 -8.13
N PHE A 58 -7.20 0.20 -8.95
CA PHE A 58 -6.34 1.31 -9.35
C PHE A 58 -7.15 2.45 -9.97
N ASN A 59 -8.03 2.15 -10.94
CA ASN A 59 -8.83 3.18 -11.61
C ASN A 59 -9.73 3.98 -10.66
N ALA A 60 -10.20 3.39 -9.55
CA ALA A 60 -10.98 4.10 -8.54
C ALA A 60 -10.16 5.10 -7.71
N TRP A 61 -8.84 4.92 -7.64
CA TRP A 61 -7.93 5.70 -6.80
C TRP A 61 -6.84 6.45 -7.59
N ALA A 62 -6.78 6.25 -8.90
CA ALA A 62 -5.61 6.54 -9.72
C ALA A 62 -5.16 8.00 -9.64
N VAL A 63 -3.87 8.17 -9.33
CA VAL A 63 -3.15 9.44 -9.36
C VAL A 63 -2.04 9.33 -10.41
N ASP A 64 -1.94 10.35 -11.25
CA ASP A 64 -0.78 10.58 -12.12
C ASP A 64 0.37 11.06 -11.21
N GLY A 65 1.22 10.11 -10.85
CA GLY A 65 2.24 10.23 -9.82
C GLY A 65 3.58 10.70 -10.35
N ASP A 66 3.89 10.42 -11.62
CA ASP A 66 5.09 10.89 -12.30
C ASP A 66 4.87 12.13 -13.20
N GLY A 67 3.61 12.51 -13.44
CA GLY A 67 3.23 13.75 -14.10
C GLY A 67 3.28 13.67 -15.63
N ASP A 68 3.21 12.48 -16.21
CA ASP A 68 3.26 12.27 -17.66
C ASP A 68 1.90 12.47 -18.36
N GLY A 69 0.82 12.68 -17.58
CA GLY A 69 -0.53 12.88 -18.07
C GLY A 69 -1.32 11.60 -18.30
N ILE A 70 -0.73 10.43 -18.05
CA ILE A 70 -1.32 9.10 -18.15
C ILE A 70 -1.40 8.53 -16.74
N LYS A 71 -2.41 7.69 -16.49
CA LYS A 71 -2.53 6.95 -15.23
C LYS A 71 -2.43 5.47 -15.54
N ASP A 72 -1.31 4.86 -15.20
CA ASP A 72 -1.02 3.47 -15.51
C ASP A 72 -0.56 2.71 -14.25
N TYR A 73 -1.29 1.65 -13.89
CA TYR A 73 -0.91 0.79 -12.76
C TYR A 73 0.42 0.04 -12.99
N MET A 74 0.91 -0.01 -14.24
CA MET A 74 2.24 -0.50 -14.58
C MET A 74 3.33 0.57 -14.45
N SER A 75 3.00 1.87 -14.39
CA SER A 75 3.97 2.91 -14.06
C SER A 75 4.31 2.85 -12.57
N PRO A 76 5.59 2.71 -12.18
CA PRO A 76 5.95 2.75 -10.76
C PRO A 76 5.59 4.08 -10.09
N GLY A 77 5.67 5.21 -10.81
CA GLY A 77 5.36 6.53 -10.26
C GLY A 77 3.89 6.62 -9.83
N ASP A 78 3.00 6.24 -10.74
CA ASP A 78 1.55 6.23 -10.51
C ASP A 78 1.15 5.18 -9.49
N ALA A 79 1.67 3.96 -9.62
CA ALA A 79 1.31 2.85 -8.76
C ALA A 79 1.68 3.11 -7.29
N ILE A 80 2.87 3.65 -7.03
CA ILE A 80 3.35 3.98 -5.68
C ILE A 80 2.59 5.19 -5.13
N THR A 81 2.37 6.23 -5.95
CA THR A 81 1.63 7.42 -5.51
C THR A 81 0.18 7.08 -5.16
N THR A 82 -0.46 6.26 -5.99
CA THR A 82 -1.81 5.75 -5.75
C THR A 82 -1.87 4.88 -4.48
N MET A 83 -0.83 4.08 -4.19
CA MET A 83 -0.75 3.30 -2.94
C MET A 83 -0.72 4.21 -1.72
N GLY A 84 0.04 5.30 -1.77
CA GLY A 84 0.06 6.31 -0.70
C GLY A 84 -1.32 6.91 -0.43
N VAL A 85 -2.06 7.29 -1.48
CA VAL A 85 -3.42 7.85 -1.35
C VAL A 85 -4.41 6.82 -0.80
N TYR A 86 -4.38 5.59 -1.31
CA TYR A 86 -5.30 4.54 -0.87
C TYR A 86 -5.06 4.13 0.59
N THR A 87 -3.80 3.96 0.99
CA THR A 87 -3.45 3.63 2.38
C THR A 87 -3.76 4.78 3.35
N CYS A 88 -3.62 6.04 2.91
CA CYS A 88 -4.08 7.20 3.67
C CYS A 88 -5.59 7.17 3.93
N TRP A 89 -6.37 6.91 2.89
CA TRP A 89 -7.81 6.76 3.03
C TRP A 89 -8.20 5.61 3.95
N GLN A 90 -7.53 4.46 3.85
CA GLN A 90 -7.76 3.32 4.76
C GLN A 90 -7.53 3.71 6.22
N ALA A 91 -6.42 4.40 6.51
CA ALA A 91 -6.10 4.89 7.86
C ALA A 91 -7.21 5.80 8.41
N GLN A 92 -7.64 6.79 7.63
CA GLN A 92 -8.74 7.69 8.00
C GLN A 92 -10.04 6.93 8.24
N ARG A 93 -10.36 6.00 7.34
CA ARG A 93 -11.57 5.18 7.43
C ARG A 93 -11.58 4.32 8.70
N PHE A 94 -10.46 3.70 9.04
CA PHE A 94 -10.33 2.90 10.25
C PHE A 94 -10.50 3.76 11.51
N LYS A 95 -9.87 4.94 11.56
CA LYS A 95 -10.06 5.91 12.65
C LYS A 95 -11.51 6.33 12.83
N GLN A 96 -12.19 6.66 11.73
CA GLN A 96 -13.59 7.08 11.74
C GLN A 96 -14.54 5.98 12.25
N ASN A 97 -14.12 4.72 12.19
CA ASN A 97 -14.91 3.57 12.61
C ASN A 97 -14.38 2.93 13.91
N GLY A 98 -13.62 3.66 14.72
CA GLY A 98 -13.25 3.25 16.08
C GLY A 98 -11.97 2.42 16.22
N LEU A 99 -11.21 2.23 15.14
CA LEU A 99 -9.91 1.59 15.19
C LEU A 99 -8.80 2.65 15.33
N HIS A 100 -8.09 2.65 16.46
CA HIS A 100 -7.15 3.72 16.82
C HIS A 100 -5.72 3.25 17.10
N SER A 101 -5.41 1.99 16.85
CA SER A 101 -4.09 1.42 17.12
C SER A 101 -3.72 0.36 16.07
N ASN A 102 -2.44 -0.03 16.04
CA ASN A 102 -1.92 -1.08 15.16
C ASN A 102 -2.13 -0.82 13.65
N PHE A 103 -2.09 0.45 13.22
CA PHE A 103 -2.33 0.84 11.82
C PHE A 103 -1.48 0.08 10.80
N PRO A 104 -0.17 -0.17 10.99
CA PRO A 104 0.59 -0.95 10.02
C PRO A 104 -0.04 -2.32 9.70
N ALA A 105 -0.55 -3.03 10.71
CA ALA A 105 -1.23 -4.31 10.50
C ALA A 105 -2.60 -4.14 9.83
N LEU A 106 -3.38 -3.14 10.24
CA LEU A 106 -4.70 -2.86 9.65
C LEU A 106 -4.59 -2.47 8.17
N ILE A 107 -3.62 -1.62 7.83
CA ILE A 107 -3.35 -1.18 6.46
C ILE A 107 -2.89 -2.36 5.59
N ALA A 108 -1.94 -3.16 6.06
CA ALA A 108 -1.48 -4.34 5.32
C ALA A 108 -2.62 -5.33 5.07
N ALA A 109 -3.40 -5.63 6.11
CA ALA A 109 -4.56 -6.51 6.01
C ALA A 109 -5.63 -5.99 5.06
N GLY A 110 -5.97 -4.69 5.16
CA GLY A 110 -6.98 -4.05 4.31
C GLY A 110 -6.54 -3.93 2.85
N TYR A 111 -5.25 -3.72 2.59
CA TYR A 111 -4.69 -3.72 1.24
C TYR A 111 -4.83 -5.09 0.57
N ARG A 112 -4.55 -6.17 1.30
CA ARG A 112 -4.66 -7.54 0.80
C ARG A 112 -6.11 -8.05 0.68
N THR A 113 -7.04 -7.45 1.42
CA THR A 113 -8.44 -7.91 1.48
C THR A 113 -9.40 -6.79 1.14
N SER A 114 -9.89 -6.06 2.14
CA SER A 114 -10.67 -4.84 2.01
C SER A 114 -10.77 -4.12 3.35
N ASP A 115 -11.13 -2.83 3.31
CA ASP A 115 -11.52 -2.06 4.48
C ASP A 115 -12.69 -2.72 5.24
N LYS A 116 -13.68 -3.26 4.52
CA LYS A 116 -14.88 -3.85 5.11
C LYS A 116 -14.54 -5.09 5.94
N ALA A 117 -13.64 -5.93 5.43
CA ALA A 117 -13.18 -7.13 6.13
C ALA A 117 -12.47 -6.76 7.44
N VAL A 118 -11.59 -5.76 7.42
CA VAL A 118 -10.90 -5.26 8.61
C VAL A 118 -11.89 -4.70 9.64
N LEU A 119 -12.86 -3.90 9.19
CA LEU A 119 -13.87 -3.32 10.08
C LEU A 119 -14.80 -4.39 10.68
N GLN A 120 -15.21 -5.38 9.90
CA GLN A 120 -16.04 -6.49 10.38
C GLN A 120 -15.30 -7.35 11.42
N ALA A 121 -14.00 -7.55 11.25
CA ALA A 121 -13.15 -8.27 12.18
C ALA A 121 -12.69 -7.42 13.39
N ALA A 122 -12.93 -6.11 13.37
CA ALA A 122 -12.36 -5.13 14.30
C ALA A 122 -10.82 -5.25 14.43
N GLY A 123 -10.15 -5.58 13.32
CA GLY A 123 -8.73 -5.93 13.29
C GLY A 123 -8.35 -6.61 11.97
N PRO A 124 -7.10 -7.11 11.83
CA PRO A 124 -6.74 -7.97 10.70
C PRO A 124 -7.68 -9.20 10.63
N PRO A 125 -8.37 -9.45 9.49
CA PRO A 125 -9.25 -10.61 9.37
C PRO A 125 -8.43 -11.91 9.23
N PRO A 126 -9.02 -13.07 9.58
CA PRO A 126 -8.36 -14.36 9.43
C PRO A 126 -7.86 -14.61 8.00
N GLY A 127 -6.70 -15.26 7.88
CA GLY A 127 -6.05 -15.54 6.59
C GLY A 127 -5.10 -14.43 6.10
N THR A 128 -4.95 -13.34 6.87
CA THR A 128 -3.98 -12.26 6.56
C THR A 128 -2.70 -12.33 7.39
N GLU A 129 -2.59 -13.30 8.30
CA GLU A 129 -1.56 -13.35 9.34
C GLU A 129 -0.15 -13.38 8.74
N GLN A 130 0.09 -14.22 7.74
CA GLN A 130 1.40 -14.30 7.09
C GLN A 130 1.76 -12.99 6.39
N HIS A 131 0.84 -12.45 5.59
CA HIS A 131 1.07 -11.21 4.85
C HIS A 131 1.35 -10.03 5.79
N VAL A 132 0.56 -9.88 6.85
CA VAL A 132 0.76 -8.85 7.89
C VAL A 132 2.11 -9.05 8.58
N ALA A 133 2.47 -10.28 8.95
CA ALA A 133 3.74 -10.55 9.61
C ALA A 133 4.94 -10.19 8.72
N GLU A 134 4.88 -10.48 7.42
CA GLU A 134 5.92 -10.10 6.46
C GLU A 134 6.04 -8.58 6.30
N VAL A 135 4.92 -7.85 6.21
CA VAL A 135 4.95 -6.38 6.13
C VAL A 135 5.54 -5.78 7.40
N LEU A 136 5.15 -6.27 8.59
CA LEU A 136 5.68 -5.79 9.87
C LEU A 136 7.17 -6.10 10.03
N HIS A 137 7.63 -7.24 9.52
CA HIS A 137 9.05 -7.58 9.48
C HIS A 137 9.85 -6.56 8.66
N TYR A 138 9.45 -6.29 7.42
CA TYR A 138 10.16 -5.31 6.58
C TYR A 138 9.96 -3.86 7.04
N LEU A 139 8.84 -3.53 7.69
CA LEU A 139 8.66 -2.23 8.33
C LEU A 139 9.73 -2.00 9.40
N LYS A 140 10.03 -3.01 10.21
CA LYS A 140 11.11 -2.94 11.20
C LYS A 140 12.47 -2.75 10.53
N GLU A 141 12.74 -3.42 9.41
CA GLU A 141 14.01 -3.25 8.69
C GLU A 141 14.17 -1.86 8.08
N TYR A 142 13.12 -1.30 7.49
CA TYR A 142 13.19 0.02 6.84
C TYR A 142 13.00 1.19 7.80
N GLY A 143 12.40 0.98 8.98
CA GLY A 143 12.19 2.03 9.98
C GLY A 143 13.43 2.41 10.81
N VAL A 144 14.56 1.71 10.65
CA VAL A 144 15.82 1.97 11.36
C VAL A 144 16.78 2.87 10.55
N SER A 145 16.30 3.44 9.42
CA SER A 145 17.09 4.25 8.49
C SER A 145 16.93 5.75 8.69
#